data_AF-A0A1Y1SYR4-F1
#
_entry.id   AF-A0A1Y1SYR4-F1
#
_cell.length_a   1.000
_cell.length_b   1.000
_cell.length_c   1.000
_cell.angle_alpha   90.00
_cell.angle_beta   90.00
_cell.angle_gamma   90.00
#
_symmetry.space_group_name_H-M   'P 1'
#
loop_
_entity.id
_entity.type
_entity.pdbx_description
1 polymer ?
#
loop_
_entity_poly.entity_id
_entity_poly.type
_entity_poly.pdbx_seq_one_letter_code
_entity_poly.pdbx_strand_id
1 'polypeptide(L)'
;LLQTYYNIRKEKEKRTQQTPQLSIFRKSLFWDTDFNKLNWKQQYKAIIKRIFERGNEKEKKELIRFYGKKKVQEVLGQTSPDPYTLSTS
;
A
#
# COMPACT_ATOMS: atom_id res chain seq x y z
N LEU A 1 -16.52 -1.43 -24.08
CA LEU A 1 -16.74 -0.92 -22.70
C LEU A 1 -16.01 -1.87 -21.74
N LEU A 2 -14.97 -1.39 -21.04
CA LEU A 2 -13.94 -2.22 -20.39
C LEU A 2 -14.41 -2.78 -19.03
N GLN A 3 -15.23 -3.83 -19.07
CA GLN A 3 -15.93 -4.43 -17.92
C GLN A 3 -15.12 -5.46 -17.10
N THR A 4 -13.80 -5.30 -16.89
CA THR A 4 -12.97 -6.42 -16.38
C THR A 4 -11.82 -6.05 -15.42
N TYR A 5 -12.03 -5.16 -14.45
CA TYR A 5 -11.07 -5.05 -13.34
C TYR A 5 -11.78 -4.96 -12.00
N TYR A 6 -11.77 -6.08 -11.27
CA TYR A 6 -11.76 -6.24 -9.79
C TYR A 6 -12.65 -7.34 -9.19
N ASN A 7 -13.09 -8.32 -9.98
CA ASN A 7 -13.26 -9.66 -9.41
C ASN A 7 -11.89 -10.34 -9.28
N ILE A 8 -11.74 -11.21 -8.28
CA ILE A 8 -10.52 -11.97 -7.89
C ILE A 8 -9.59 -11.23 -6.91
N ARG A 9 -9.82 -11.48 -5.60
CA ARG A 9 -8.81 -12.00 -4.62
C ARG A 9 -9.29 -11.94 -3.16
N LYS A 10 -10.59 -11.96 -2.90
CA LYS A 10 -11.14 -11.99 -1.55
C LYS A 10 -11.25 -13.43 -1.01
N GLU A 11 -10.19 -14.25 -1.09
CA GLU A 11 -10.30 -15.66 -0.67
C GLU A 11 -8.98 -16.35 -0.25
N LYS A 12 -7.94 -15.60 0.16
CA LYS A 12 -6.78 -16.18 0.88
C LYS A 12 -6.53 -15.51 2.23
N GLU A 13 -7.58 -15.01 2.86
CA GLU A 13 -7.57 -14.48 4.23
C GLU A 13 -7.78 -15.57 5.30
N LYS A 14 -7.38 -16.81 5.04
CA LYS A 14 -7.36 -17.84 6.08
C LYS A 14 -5.95 -17.98 6.66
N ARG A 15 -5.76 -17.31 7.81
CA ARG A 15 -5.06 -17.84 9.00
C ARG A 15 -3.55 -17.70 9.17
N THR A 16 -2.92 -16.66 8.66
CA THR A 16 -1.69 -16.17 9.30
C THR A 16 -1.72 -14.66 9.33
N GLN A 17 -1.42 -14.07 10.49
CA GLN A 17 -1.05 -12.67 10.61
C GLN A 17 0.27 -12.49 9.86
N GLN A 18 0.21 -12.50 8.52
CA GLN A 18 1.38 -12.28 7.69
C GLN A 18 1.72 -10.81 7.84
N THR A 19 2.72 -10.50 8.66
CA THR A 19 3.43 -9.23 8.64
C THR A 19 4.56 -9.38 7.61
N PRO A 20 4.84 -8.34 6.81
CA PRO A 20 6.01 -8.37 5.94
C PRO A 20 7.29 -8.40 6.79
N GLN A 21 8.44 -8.61 6.16
CA GLN A 21 9.69 -8.61 6.90
C GLN A 21 10.01 -7.19 7.44
N LEU A 22 9.62 -6.94 8.69
CA LEU A 22 9.74 -5.65 9.37
C LEU A 22 11.20 -5.16 9.42
N SER A 23 12.17 -6.07 9.47
CA SER A 23 13.60 -5.75 9.45
C SER A 23 14.06 -5.03 8.18
N ILE A 24 13.30 -5.14 7.08
CA ILE A 24 13.60 -4.45 5.82
C ILE A 24 13.16 -2.98 5.88
N PHE A 25 12.12 -2.67 6.66
CA PHE A 25 11.56 -1.33 6.74
C PHE A 25 12.29 -0.48 7.78
N ARG A 26 12.60 0.76 7.40
CA ARG A 26 13.20 1.71 8.34
C ARG A 26 12.13 2.25 9.27
N LYS A 27 12.26 1.94 10.57
CA LYS A 27 11.38 2.47 11.62
C LYS A 27 11.34 4.01 11.63
N SER A 28 12.44 4.67 11.23
CA SER A 28 12.51 6.13 11.12
C SER A 28 11.52 6.75 10.13
N LEU A 29 11.03 6.00 9.13
CA LEU A 29 9.98 6.48 8.22
C LEU A 29 8.62 6.61 8.92
N PHE A 30 8.45 5.92 10.05
CA PHE A 30 7.23 5.89 10.84
C PHE A 30 7.45 6.56 12.19
N TRP A 31 8.30 7.59 12.29
CA TRP A 31 8.54 8.29 13.55
C TRP A 31 7.25 8.89 14.18
N ASP A 32 6.28 9.23 13.33
CA ASP A 32 4.95 9.76 13.70
C ASP A 32 3.90 8.65 13.95
N THR A 33 4.25 7.37 13.73
CA THR A 33 3.27 6.27 13.78
C THR A 33 3.85 5.05 14.48
N ASP A 34 3.14 4.49 15.47
CA ASP A 34 3.56 3.27 16.16
C ASP A 34 3.80 2.09 15.19
N PHE A 35 5.06 1.89 14.80
CA PHE A 35 5.47 0.85 13.85
C PHE A 35 5.06 -0.56 14.31
N ASN A 36 5.11 -0.80 15.62
CA ASN A 36 4.75 -2.10 16.22
C ASN A 36 3.22 -2.34 16.27
N LYS A 37 2.41 -1.29 16.23
CA LYS A 37 0.93 -1.38 16.23
C LYS A 37 0.33 -1.16 14.85
N LEU A 38 1.18 -0.98 13.83
CA LEU A 38 0.76 -0.65 12.48
C LEU A 38 -0.05 -1.79 11.88
N ASN A 39 -1.27 -1.50 11.44
CA ASN A 39 -2.14 -2.48 10.82
C ASN A 39 -1.82 -2.61 9.33
N TRP A 40 -0.83 -3.44 8.98
CA TRP A 40 -0.41 -3.68 7.59
C TRP A 40 -1.57 -4.06 6.66
N LYS A 41 -2.56 -4.82 7.14
CA LYS A 41 -3.73 -5.16 6.31
C LYS A 41 -4.68 -4.00 6.05
N GLN A 42 -4.98 -3.19 7.06
CA GLN A 42 -5.99 -2.12 6.96
C GLN A 42 -5.38 -0.84 6.40
N GLN A 43 -4.16 -0.50 6.84
CA GLN A 43 -3.45 0.72 6.48
C GLN A 43 -2.52 0.54 5.26
N TYR A 44 -2.65 -0.56 4.52
CA TYR A 44 -1.81 -0.87 3.35
C TYR A 44 -1.69 0.30 2.37
N LYS A 45 -2.78 1.06 2.15
CA LYS A 45 -2.77 2.23 1.25
C LYS A 45 -1.78 3.30 1.71
N ALA A 46 -1.83 3.67 2.98
CA ALA A 46 -0.95 4.70 3.56
C ALA A 46 0.50 4.21 3.63
N ILE A 47 0.70 2.95 3.99
CA ILE A 47 2.02 2.31 4.09
C ILE A 47 2.71 2.27 2.72
N ILE A 48 1.99 1.80 1.69
CA ILE A 48 2.51 1.73 0.32
C ILE A 48 2.87 3.13 -0.17
N LYS A 49 1.99 4.12 -0.02
CA LYS A 49 2.29 5.51 -0.41
C LYS A 49 3.55 6.03 0.28
N ARG A 50 3.59 5.96 1.61
CA ARG A 50 4.71 6.45 2.43
C ARG A 50 6.06 5.83 2.03
N ILE A 51 6.11 4.52 1.78
CA ILE A 51 7.34 3.83 1.37
C ILE A 51 7.69 4.10 -0.10
N PHE A 52 6.70 4.26 -0.97
CA PHE A 52 6.99 4.63 -2.37
C PHE A 52 7.49 6.08 -2.49
N GLU A 53 7.01 6.97 -1.63
CA GLU A 53 7.41 8.39 -1.56
C GLU A 53 8.77 8.57 -0.87
N ARG A 54 9.00 7.93 0.28
CA ARG A 54 10.18 8.20 1.15
C ARG A 54 11.10 7.00 1.37
N GLY A 55 10.64 5.80 1.04
CA GLY A 55 11.38 4.55 1.25
C GLY A 55 12.29 4.18 0.08
N ASN A 56 13.15 3.20 0.33
CA ASN A 56 14.15 2.73 -0.62
C ASN A 56 13.62 1.60 -1.50
N GLU A 57 14.33 1.28 -2.57
CA GLU A 57 13.97 0.20 -3.49
C GLU A 57 13.78 -1.17 -2.81
N LYS A 58 14.60 -1.47 -1.78
CA LYS A 58 14.46 -2.72 -1.00
C LYS A 58 13.09 -2.83 -0.32
N GLU A 59 12.62 -1.72 0.26
CA GLU A 59 11.33 -1.64 0.95
C GLU A 59 10.17 -1.74 -0.06
N LYS A 60 10.31 -1.07 -1.22
CA LYS A 60 9.33 -1.16 -2.32
C LYS A 60 9.21 -2.59 -2.85
N LYS A 61 10.34 -3.30 -3.04
CA LYS A 61 10.36 -4.70 -3.48
C LYS A 61 9.66 -5.62 -2.47
N GLU A 62 9.91 -5.43 -1.18
CA GLU A 62 9.23 -6.22 -0.14
C GLU A 62 7.72 -5.94 -0.09
N LEU A 63 7.27 -4.68 -0.27
CA LEU A 63 5.85 -4.35 -0.40
C LEU A 63 5.20 -5.04 -1.60
N ILE A 64 5.87 -5.03 -2.74
CA ILE A 64 5.38 -5.69 -3.96
C ILE A 64 5.30 -7.20 -3.75
N ARG A 65 6.26 -7.80 -3.04
CA ARG A 65 6.25 -9.22 -2.68
C ARG A 65 5.11 -9.57 -1.71
N PHE A 66 4.86 -8.71 -0.73
CA PHE A 66 3.88 -8.94 0.33
C PHE A 66 2.44 -8.67 -0.13
N TYR A 67 2.15 -7.49 -0.68
CA TYR A 67 0.81 -7.13 -1.15
C TYR A 67 0.50 -7.61 -2.57
N GLY A 68 1.54 -7.89 -3.35
CA GLY A 68 1.44 -8.16 -4.78
C GLY A 68 1.50 -6.88 -5.61
N LYS A 69 2.19 -6.95 -6.75
CA LYS A 69 2.33 -5.85 -7.71
C LYS A 69 1.00 -5.19 -8.07
N LYS A 70 -0.06 -5.98 -8.32
CA LYS A 70 -1.40 -5.48 -8.66
C LYS A 70 -1.98 -4.54 -7.59
N LYS A 71 -1.87 -4.92 -6.31
CA LYS A 71 -2.41 -4.14 -5.18
C LYS A 71 -1.60 -2.87 -4.91
N VAL A 72 -0.29 -2.96 -5.09
CA VAL A 72 0.59 -1.78 -5.02
C VAL A 72 0.28 -0.79 -6.15
N GLN A 73 0.13 -1.28 -7.38
CA GLN A 73 -0.23 -0.45 -8.53
C GLN A 73 -1.62 0.18 -8.39
N GLU A 74 -2.60 -0.52 -7.81
CA GLU A 74 -3.91 0.05 -7.50
C GLU A 74 -3.79 1.28 -6.59
N VAL A 75 -3.02 1.15 -5.51
CA VAL A 75 -2.85 2.22 -4.53
C VAL A 75 -2.11 3.42 -5.14
N LEU A 76 -1.08 3.15 -5.95
CA LEU A 76 -0.28 4.20 -6.59
C LEU A 76 -1.03 4.86 -7.75
N GLY A 77 -1.80 4.09 -8.53
CA GLY A 77 -2.61 4.59 -9.64
C GLY A 77 -3.80 5.45 -9.21
N GLN A 78 -4.27 5.32 -7.96
CA GLN A 78 -5.25 6.24 -7.35
C GLN A 78 -4.62 7.54 -6.79
N THR A 79 -3.33 7.78 -7.03
CA THR A 79 -2.60 8.97 -6.53
C THR A 79 -2.37 10.02 -7.60
N SER A 80 -3.07 9.92 -8.74
CA SER A 80 -3.38 11.08 -9.55
C SER A 80 -4.66 11.69 -8.98
N PRO A 81 -4.60 12.78 -8.19
CA PRO A 81 -5.75 13.66 -8.16
C PRO A 81 -5.92 14.17 -9.59
N ASP A 82 -6.98 13.74 -10.27
CA ASP A 82 -7.49 14.49 -11.41
C ASP A 82 -7.59 15.96 -10.97
N PRO A 83 -6.97 16.92 -11.68
CA PRO A 83 -6.94 18.34 -11.29
C PRO A 83 -8.30 19.06 -11.41
N TYR A 84 -9.43 18.33 -11.36
CA TYR A 84 -10.78 18.84 -11.60
C TYR A 84 -11.67 18.79 -10.35
N THR A 85 -11.21 19.41 -9.27
CA THR A 85 -12.06 20.01 -8.23
C THR A 85 -11.25 21.21 -7.74
N LEU A 86 -11.53 22.45 -8.14
CA LEU A 86 -12.72 23.22 -7.76
C LEU A 86 -13.07 24.21 -8.86
N SER A 87 -14.19 23.99 -9.53
CA SER A 87 -14.92 25.03 -10.29
C SER A 87 -16.38 24.99 -9.84
N THR A 88 -16.63 25.65 -8.72
CA THR A 88 -17.95 26.08 -8.22
C THR A 88 -17.65 27.20 -7.22
N SER A 89 -18.10 28.45 -7.32
CA SER A 89 -19.01 29.16 -8.21
C SER A 89 -18.59 30.63 -8.24
#